data_AF-A0A2T2RQC2-F1
#
_entry.id   AF-A0A2T2RQC2-F1
#
_cell.length_a   1.000
_cell.length_b   1.000
_cell.length_c   1.000
_cell.angle_alpha   90.00
_cell.angle_beta   90.00
_cell.angle_gamma   90.00
#
_symmetry.space_group_name_H-M   'P 1'
#
loop_
_entity.id
_entity.type
_entity.pdbx_description
1 polymer ?
#
loop_
_entity_poly.entity_id
_entity_poly.type
_entity_poly.pdbx_seq_one_letter_code
_entity_poly.pdbx_strand_id
1 'polypeptide(L)'
;MEQRLKSEASLAVDSEKLLSEVILETGQLLTEFAQRNQFLTKVETAFGTGYDADLVENLQQTLLSGEFFNAIEIAVLPSSDLNGALGAYAGASNTIYLSRELLTSSPEQASAVLLEEVGHAIDASLNETDSAGDEGAIFSALVRGVSEQASFPELTQENDHADLKIDGETVAVEQAEFPAEFELSNLDGSNGFTLNGA
;
A
#
# COMPACT_ATOMS: atom_id res chain seq x y z
N MET A 1 -34.18 1.25 -13.05
CA MET A 1 -33.78 1.61 -11.68
C MET A 1 -33.48 0.36 -10.86
N GLU A 2 -34.40 -0.61 -10.73
CA GLU A 2 -34.18 -1.84 -9.94
C GLU A 2 -33.01 -2.73 -10.38
N GLN A 3 -32.75 -2.86 -11.69
CA GLN A 3 -31.61 -3.67 -12.17
C GLN A 3 -30.24 -3.03 -11.82
N ARG A 4 -30.17 -1.70 -11.79
CA ARG A 4 -28.95 -0.95 -11.45
C ARG A 4 -28.64 -1.01 -9.95
N LEU A 5 -29.67 -0.89 -9.10
CA LEU A 5 -29.50 -1.08 -7.66
C LEU A 5 -29.04 -2.52 -7.32
N LYS A 6 -29.56 -3.53 -8.02
CA LYS A 6 -29.12 -4.92 -7.83
C LYS A 6 -27.68 -5.16 -8.27
N SER A 7 -27.22 -4.51 -9.35
CA SER A 7 -25.82 -4.63 -9.79
C SER A 7 -24.85 -3.89 -8.86
N GLU A 8 -25.21 -2.69 -8.39
CA GLU A 8 -24.39 -1.92 -7.45
C GLU A 8 -24.28 -2.63 -6.09
N ALA A 9 -25.38 -3.21 -5.59
CA ALA A 9 -25.37 -4.00 -4.36
C ALA A 9 -24.54 -5.30 -4.48
N SER A 10 -24.58 -5.98 -5.63
CA SER A 10 -23.74 -7.18 -5.86
C SER A 10 -22.25 -6.83 -5.88
N LEU A 11 -21.88 -5.73 -6.58
CA LEU A 11 -20.48 -5.28 -6.66
C LEU A 11 -19.93 -4.86 -5.29
N ALA A 12 -20.76 -4.24 -4.45
CA ALA A 12 -20.37 -3.89 -3.08
C ALA A 12 -20.08 -5.14 -2.24
N VAL A 13 -20.97 -6.14 -2.29
CA VAL A 13 -20.78 -7.42 -1.58
C VAL A 13 -19.52 -8.16 -2.06
N ASP A 14 -19.26 -8.16 -3.36
CA ASP A 14 -18.05 -8.79 -3.92
C ASP A 14 -16.77 -8.04 -3.46
N SER A 15 -16.81 -6.71 -3.42
CA SER A 15 -15.68 -5.88 -2.96
C SER A 15 -15.39 -6.09 -1.47
N GLU A 16 -16.42 -6.15 -0.62
CA GLU A 16 -16.25 -6.42 0.83
C GLU A 16 -15.62 -7.79 1.09
N LYS A 17 -16.03 -8.80 0.32
CA LYS A 17 -15.46 -10.15 0.42
C LYS A 17 -13.99 -10.18 0.00
N LEU A 18 -13.66 -9.57 -1.15
CA LEU A 18 -12.29 -9.49 -1.64
C LEU A 18 -11.39 -8.70 -0.68
N LEU A 19 -11.88 -7.57 -0.16
CA LEU A 19 -11.17 -6.79 0.84
C LEU A 19 -10.88 -7.62 2.10
N SER A 20 -11.88 -8.37 2.60
CA SER A 20 -11.71 -9.22 3.78
C SER A 20 -10.66 -10.32 3.56
N GLU A 21 -10.59 -10.89 2.36
CA GLU A 21 -9.58 -11.88 1.98
C GLU A 21 -8.18 -11.27 1.95
N VAL A 22 -8.02 -10.08 1.35
CA VAL A 22 -6.73 -9.35 1.28
C VAL A 22 -6.26 -8.91 2.67
N ILE A 23 -7.15 -8.41 3.52
CA ILE A 23 -6.83 -8.04 4.92
C ILE A 23 -6.37 -9.28 5.70
N LEU A 24 -7.07 -10.41 5.54
CA LEU A 24 -6.70 -11.65 6.23
C LEU A 24 -5.32 -12.17 5.79
N GLU A 25 -5.05 -12.17 4.49
CA GLU A 25 -3.76 -12.58 3.94
C GLU A 25 -2.64 -11.65 4.42
N THR A 26 -2.86 -10.33 4.32
CA THR A 26 -1.89 -9.33 4.78
C THR A 26 -1.63 -9.44 6.28
N GLY A 27 -2.67 -9.65 7.08
CA GLY A 27 -2.54 -9.85 8.53
C GLY A 27 -1.71 -11.10 8.89
N GLN A 28 -1.83 -12.17 8.11
CA GLN A 28 -1.00 -13.36 8.26
C GLN A 28 0.46 -13.05 7.92
N LEU A 29 0.72 -12.35 6.81
CA LEU A 29 2.08 -11.93 6.43
C LEU A 29 2.75 -11.06 7.50
N LEU A 30 2.01 -10.11 8.09
CA LEU A 30 2.48 -9.27 9.18
C LEU A 30 2.78 -10.08 10.46
N THR A 31 1.89 -11.00 10.82
CA THR A 31 2.07 -11.89 11.98
C THR A 31 3.32 -12.76 11.81
N GLU A 32 3.49 -13.36 10.63
CA GLU A 32 4.66 -14.17 10.29
C GLU A 32 5.94 -13.34 10.28
N PHE A 33 5.89 -12.12 9.73
CA PHE A 33 7.01 -11.18 9.75
C PHE A 33 7.45 -10.85 11.18
N ALA A 34 6.51 -10.56 12.07
CA ALA A 34 6.78 -10.24 13.47
C ALA A 34 7.42 -11.38 14.27
N GLN A 35 7.24 -12.64 13.83
CA GLN A 35 7.88 -13.82 14.44
C GLN A 35 9.32 -14.03 13.98
N ARG A 36 9.77 -13.38 12.91
CA ARG A 36 11.12 -13.59 12.35
C ARG A 36 12.17 -12.95 13.28
N ASN A 37 13.30 -13.63 13.47
CA ASN A 37 14.45 -13.09 14.21
C ASN A 37 15.01 -11.79 13.60
N GLN A 38 14.67 -11.50 12.34
CA GLN A 38 15.08 -10.30 11.62
C GLN A 38 14.08 -9.14 11.74
N PHE A 39 12.96 -9.29 12.47
CA PHE A 39 11.92 -8.27 12.60
C PHE A 39 12.50 -6.87 12.84
N LEU A 40 13.28 -6.71 13.92
CA LEU A 40 13.87 -5.42 14.27
C LEU A 40 14.76 -4.87 13.16
N THR A 41 15.69 -5.67 12.63
CA THR A 41 16.59 -5.22 11.55
C THR A 41 15.84 -4.80 10.28
N LYS A 42 14.65 -5.35 10.03
CA LYS A 42 13.82 -5.04 8.86
C LYS A 42 13.00 -3.77 9.09
N VAL A 43 12.45 -3.60 10.29
CA VAL A 43 11.85 -2.33 10.74
C VAL A 43 12.89 -1.20 10.65
N GLU A 44 14.11 -1.44 11.13
CA GLU A 44 15.21 -0.45 11.06
C GLU A 44 15.62 -0.09 9.63
N THR A 45 15.47 -1.04 8.70
CA THR A 45 15.79 -0.83 7.28
C THR A 45 14.72 -0.01 6.58
N ALA A 46 13.44 -0.19 6.92
CA ALA A 46 12.35 0.59 6.35
C ALA A 46 12.29 2.00 6.98
N PHE A 47 12.22 2.07 8.31
CA PHE A 47 11.80 3.27 9.04
C PHE A 47 12.96 3.99 9.77
N GLY A 48 14.21 3.55 9.54
CA GLY A 48 15.39 4.07 10.24
C GLY A 48 15.46 3.64 11.72
N THR A 49 16.23 4.36 12.54
CA THR A 49 16.50 3.99 13.95
C THR A 49 16.19 5.12 14.94
N GLY A 50 15.46 6.14 14.50
CA GLY A 50 15.24 7.37 15.27
C GLY A 50 14.12 7.31 16.30
N TYR A 51 13.29 6.25 16.25
CA TYR A 51 12.11 6.05 17.07
C TYR A 51 12.41 5.58 18.51
N ASP A 52 11.39 5.64 19.37
CA ASP A 52 11.45 5.06 20.72
C ASP A 52 11.39 3.52 20.65
N ALA A 53 12.28 2.85 21.38
CA ALA A 53 12.34 1.38 21.42
C ALA A 53 11.03 0.76 21.96
N ASP A 54 10.34 1.44 22.88
CA ASP A 54 9.07 0.98 23.43
C ASP A 54 7.97 0.96 22.34
N LEU A 55 8.02 1.87 21.35
CA LEU A 55 7.07 1.89 20.24
C LEU A 55 7.23 0.65 19.35
N VAL A 56 8.47 0.25 19.05
CA VAL A 56 8.73 -0.94 18.23
C VAL A 56 8.38 -2.24 18.96
N GLU A 57 8.61 -2.32 20.27
CA GLU A 57 8.15 -3.48 21.05
C GLU A 57 6.62 -3.59 21.01
N ASN A 58 5.90 -2.47 21.20
CA ASN A 58 4.44 -2.44 21.11
C ASN A 58 3.93 -2.78 19.71
N LEU A 59 4.59 -2.27 18.66
CA LEU A 59 4.30 -2.65 17.28
C LEU A 59 4.42 -4.15 17.10
N GLN A 60 5.54 -4.76 17.53
CA GLN A 60 5.74 -6.20 17.39
C GLN A 60 4.64 -7.00 18.07
N GLN A 61 4.22 -6.62 19.28
CA GLN A 61 3.12 -7.29 19.97
C GLN A 61 1.78 -7.14 19.24
N THR A 62 1.52 -5.96 18.67
CA THR A 62 0.30 -5.69 17.88
C THR A 62 0.24 -6.52 16.60
N LEU A 63 1.38 -6.68 15.91
CA LEU A 63 1.46 -7.56 14.74
C LEU A 63 1.31 -9.04 15.13
N LEU A 64 1.92 -9.47 16.25
CA LEU A 64 1.82 -10.86 16.74
C LEU A 64 0.41 -11.24 17.20
N SER A 65 -0.36 -10.29 17.72
CA SER A 65 -1.75 -10.53 18.12
C SER A 65 -2.72 -10.55 16.93
N GLY A 66 -2.29 -10.07 15.76
CA GLY A 66 -3.15 -9.92 14.58
C GLY A 66 -4.13 -8.74 14.69
N GLU A 67 -3.92 -7.83 15.64
CA GLU A 67 -4.87 -6.75 15.97
C GLU A 67 -4.56 -5.44 15.24
N PHE A 68 -3.52 -5.38 14.41
CA PHE A 68 -3.12 -4.16 13.69
C PHE A 68 -4.30 -3.50 12.95
N PHE A 69 -5.05 -4.30 12.20
CA PHE A 69 -6.17 -3.80 11.40
C PHE A 69 -7.38 -3.32 12.22
N ASN A 70 -7.39 -3.52 13.54
CA ASN A 70 -8.46 -3.01 14.40
C ASN A 70 -8.30 -1.51 14.72
N ALA A 71 -7.12 -0.94 14.47
CA ALA A 71 -6.80 0.46 14.75
C ALA A 71 -6.77 1.36 13.51
N ILE A 72 -6.94 0.80 12.31
CA ILE A 72 -6.83 1.50 11.03
C ILE A 72 -8.13 1.40 10.25
N GLU A 73 -8.57 2.51 9.65
CA GLU A 73 -9.72 2.49 8.75
C GLU A 73 -9.27 2.09 7.35
N ILE A 74 -10.04 1.22 6.68
CA ILE A 74 -9.79 0.86 5.27
C ILE A 74 -11.04 1.14 4.45
N ALA A 75 -10.88 2.00 3.44
CA ALA A 75 -11.94 2.39 2.52
C ALA A 75 -11.59 1.98 1.08
N VAL A 76 -12.61 1.59 0.31
CA VAL A 76 -12.44 1.18 -1.09
C VAL A 76 -13.08 2.19 -2.03
N LEU A 77 -12.26 2.85 -2.84
CA LEU A 77 -12.68 3.89 -3.78
C LEU A 77 -12.43 3.45 -5.22
N PRO A 78 -13.15 3.99 -6.22
CA PRO A 78 -12.73 3.85 -7.62
C PRO A 78 -11.32 4.41 -7.82
N SER A 79 -10.51 3.80 -8.68
CA SER A 79 -9.18 4.32 -9.05
C SER A 79 -9.22 5.80 -9.49
N SER A 80 -10.29 6.25 -10.15
CA SER A 80 -10.47 7.65 -10.57
C SER A 80 -10.47 8.64 -9.42
N ASP A 81 -10.95 8.22 -8.25
CA ASP A 81 -11.05 9.07 -7.05
C ASP A 81 -9.70 9.12 -6.30
N LEU A 82 -8.81 8.17 -6.61
CA LEU A 82 -7.42 8.11 -6.15
C LEU A 82 -6.43 8.62 -7.21
N ASN A 83 -6.90 9.37 -8.21
CA ASN A 83 -6.08 9.85 -9.35
C ASN A 83 -5.30 8.76 -10.10
N GLY A 84 -5.75 7.49 -10.02
CA GLY A 84 -5.11 6.34 -10.64
C GLY A 84 -4.21 5.52 -9.72
N ALA A 85 -3.98 5.97 -8.47
CA ALA A 85 -3.23 5.19 -7.48
C ALA A 85 -3.95 3.88 -7.12
N LEU A 86 -3.18 2.86 -6.76
CA LEU A 86 -3.68 1.56 -6.35
C LEU A 86 -4.04 1.54 -4.86
N GLY A 87 -3.26 2.24 -4.05
CA GLY A 87 -3.43 2.47 -2.62
C GLY A 87 -3.06 3.90 -2.26
N ALA A 88 -3.53 4.36 -1.10
CA ALA A 88 -3.04 5.58 -0.47
C ALA A 88 -3.27 5.57 1.05
N TYR A 89 -2.30 6.07 1.81
CA TYR A 89 -2.38 6.23 3.26
C TYR A 89 -2.54 7.71 3.61
N ALA A 90 -3.59 8.03 4.35
CA ALA A 90 -3.84 9.35 4.89
C ALA A 90 -3.49 9.40 6.39
N GLY A 91 -2.30 9.89 6.72
CA GLY A 91 -1.82 9.99 8.11
C GLY A 91 -2.71 10.85 9.01
N ALA A 92 -3.38 11.88 8.47
CA ALA A 92 -4.23 12.78 9.25
C ALA A 92 -5.47 12.09 9.87
N SER A 93 -6.01 11.05 9.21
CA SER A 93 -7.17 10.29 9.67
C SER A 93 -6.86 8.84 10.02
N ASN A 94 -5.60 8.40 9.83
CA ASN A 94 -5.19 7.01 9.92
C ASN A 94 -6.05 6.08 9.06
N THR A 95 -6.17 6.43 7.78
CA THR A 95 -7.03 5.74 6.81
C THR A 95 -6.23 5.25 5.62
N ILE A 96 -6.41 3.98 5.26
CA ILE A 96 -5.93 3.41 4.00
C ILE A 96 -7.09 3.45 3.01
N TYR A 97 -6.84 4.02 1.83
CA TYR A 97 -7.70 3.93 0.68
C TYR A 97 -7.13 2.93 -0.31
N LEU A 98 -7.93 1.94 -0.72
CA LEU A 98 -7.57 1.02 -1.78
C LEU A 98 -8.44 1.25 -3.01
N SER A 99 -7.85 1.17 -4.19
CA SER A 99 -8.62 1.17 -5.43
C SER A 99 -9.44 -0.12 -5.54
N ARG A 100 -10.67 -0.01 -6.03
CA ARG A 100 -11.52 -1.18 -6.29
C ARG A 100 -10.92 -2.10 -7.34
N GLU A 101 -10.24 -1.52 -8.32
CA GLU A 101 -9.58 -2.20 -9.41
C GLU A 101 -8.45 -3.10 -8.91
N LEU A 102 -7.69 -2.67 -7.91
CA LEU A 102 -6.68 -3.48 -7.22
C LEU A 102 -7.28 -4.74 -6.61
N LEU A 103 -8.42 -4.65 -5.92
CA LEU A 103 -9.06 -5.83 -5.31
C LEU A 103 -9.49 -6.87 -6.35
N THR A 104 -9.69 -6.45 -7.61
CA THR A 104 -10.05 -7.34 -8.72
C THR A 104 -8.86 -7.78 -9.57
N SER A 105 -7.62 -7.33 -9.27
CA SER A 105 -6.43 -7.72 -10.02
C SER A 105 -5.93 -9.10 -9.60
N SER A 106 -5.10 -9.18 -8.55
CA SER A 106 -4.66 -10.42 -7.94
C SER A 106 -4.50 -10.24 -6.42
N PRO A 107 -4.74 -11.28 -5.61
CA PRO A 107 -4.52 -11.23 -4.17
C PRO A 107 -3.09 -10.84 -3.78
N GLU A 108 -2.10 -11.29 -4.57
CA GLU A 108 -0.69 -11.01 -4.33
C GLU A 108 -0.36 -9.53 -4.56
N GLN A 109 -0.94 -8.91 -5.59
CA GLN A 109 -0.76 -7.48 -5.86
C GLN A 109 -1.52 -6.65 -4.82
N ALA A 110 -2.75 -7.03 -4.48
CA ALA A 110 -3.54 -6.34 -3.48
C ALA A 110 -2.89 -6.38 -2.09
N SER A 111 -2.32 -7.53 -1.69
CA SER A 111 -1.56 -7.66 -0.44
C SER A 111 -0.24 -6.89 -0.48
N ALA A 112 0.41 -6.79 -1.64
CA ALA A 112 1.62 -5.99 -1.79
C ALA A 112 1.37 -4.50 -1.54
N VAL A 113 0.33 -3.96 -2.18
CA VAL A 113 -0.07 -2.55 -2.00
C VAL A 113 -0.60 -2.32 -0.59
N LEU A 114 -1.46 -3.21 -0.06
CA LEU A 114 -1.92 -3.04 1.32
C LEU A 114 -0.77 -3.09 2.34
N LEU A 115 0.27 -3.91 2.12
CA LEU A 115 1.45 -3.92 2.97
C LEU A 115 2.25 -2.62 2.90
N GLU A 116 2.26 -1.97 1.74
CA GLU A 116 2.92 -0.68 1.53
C GLU A 116 2.20 0.42 2.30
N GLU A 117 0.87 0.50 2.18
CA GLU A 117 0.06 1.43 2.97
C GLU A 117 0.09 1.16 4.49
N VAL A 118 0.23 -0.11 4.88
CA VAL A 118 0.51 -0.50 6.27
C VAL A 118 1.89 -0.01 6.71
N GLY A 119 2.88 0.00 5.82
CA GLY A 119 4.22 0.51 6.08
C GLY A 119 4.20 1.99 6.40
N HIS A 120 3.56 2.82 5.59
CA HIS A 120 3.37 4.26 5.86
C HIS A 120 2.65 4.50 7.21
N ALA A 121 1.60 3.71 7.49
CA ALA A 121 0.90 3.78 8.78
C ALA A 121 1.78 3.42 9.97
N ILE A 122 2.70 2.47 9.80
CA ILE A 122 3.68 2.10 10.81
C ILE A 122 4.71 3.24 10.97
N ASP A 123 5.24 3.78 9.87
CA ASP A 123 6.21 4.89 9.91
C ASP A 123 5.65 6.08 10.69
N ALA A 124 4.44 6.53 10.34
CA ALA A 124 3.73 7.62 11.00
C ALA A 124 3.46 7.35 12.51
N SER A 125 3.45 6.08 12.93
CA SER A 125 3.29 5.70 14.34
C SER A 125 4.62 5.63 15.11
N LEU A 126 5.73 5.39 14.42
CA LEU A 126 7.06 5.25 15.01
C LEU A 126 7.83 6.58 15.00
N ASN A 127 7.67 7.36 13.94
CA ASN A 127 8.46 8.54 13.64
C ASN A 127 7.61 9.82 13.71
N GLU A 128 8.19 10.91 14.25
CA GLU A 128 7.53 12.23 14.26
C GLU A 128 7.60 12.93 12.88
N THR A 129 8.57 12.52 12.06
CA THR A 129 8.80 13.01 10.72
C THR A 129 8.91 11.81 9.83
N ASP A 130 8.19 11.89 8.72
CA ASP A 130 8.21 10.91 7.66
C ASP A 130 9.63 10.47 7.28
N SER A 131 9.77 9.16 7.04
CA SER A 131 11.02 8.57 6.57
C SER A 131 11.32 9.03 5.14
N ALA A 132 12.57 8.87 4.70
CA ALA A 132 12.95 9.34 3.37
C ALA A 132 12.74 8.22 2.33
N GLY A 133 12.12 8.59 1.21
CA GLY A 133 11.80 7.66 0.14
C GLY A 133 10.40 7.11 0.31
N ASP A 134 10.17 5.92 -0.20
CA ASP A 134 8.94 5.15 -0.01
C ASP A 134 9.24 3.99 0.95
N GLU A 135 9.20 4.28 2.25
CA GLU A 135 9.41 3.29 3.31
C GLU A 135 8.28 2.27 3.39
N GLY A 136 7.09 2.63 2.93
CA GLY A 136 5.97 1.73 2.70
C GLY A 136 6.33 0.58 1.76
N ALA A 137 6.80 0.90 0.55
CA ALA A 137 7.18 -0.09 -0.45
C ALA A 137 8.39 -0.91 -0.01
N ILE A 138 9.36 -0.26 0.66
CA ILE A 138 10.49 -0.96 1.29
C ILE A 138 9.97 -1.98 2.30
N PHE A 139 9.08 -1.56 3.21
CA PHE A 139 8.49 -2.45 4.21
C PHE A 139 7.72 -3.61 3.56
N SER A 140 6.89 -3.33 2.56
CA SER A 140 6.16 -4.35 1.79
C SER A 140 7.10 -5.39 1.19
N ALA A 141 8.18 -4.95 0.53
CA ALA A 141 9.19 -5.83 -0.04
C ALA A 141 9.85 -6.72 1.02
N LEU A 142 10.20 -6.16 2.20
CA LEU A 142 10.83 -6.89 3.30
C LEU A 142 9.91 -7.94 3.92
N VAL A 143 8.63 -7.61 4.14
CA VAL A 143 7.63 -8.54 4.68
C VAL A 143 7.44 -9.73 3.72
N ARG A 144 7.35 -9.43 2.41
CA ARG A 144 7.16 -10.42 1.34
C ARG A 144 8.42 -11.21 0.98
N GLY A 145 9.59 -10.77 1.46
CA GLY A 145 10.87 -11.42 1.15
C GLY A 145 11.34 -11.21 -0.30
N VAL A 146 10.91 -10.12 -0.94
CA VAL A 146 11.40 -9.70 -2.26
C VAL A 146 12.83 -9.14 -2.10
N SER A 147 13.68 -9.33 -3.12
CA SER A 147 15.11 -9.01 -3.05
C SER A 147 15.39 -7.53 -2.76
N GLU A 148 15.95 -7.26 -1.58
CA GLU A 148 16.44 -5.95 -1.12
C GLU A 148 17.36 -5.22 -2.11
N GLN A 149 18.09 -5.96 -2.95
CA GLN A 149 19.10 -5.40 -3.84
C GLN A 149 18.53 -4.85 -5.16
N ALA A 150 17.32 -5.26 -5.54
CA ALA A 150 16.74 -4.92 -6.84
C ALA A 150 15.84 -3.68 -6.78
N SER A 151 15.17 -3.44 -5.64
CA SER A 151 14.13 -2.42 -5.55
C SER A 151 14.55 -1.17 -4.75
N PHE A 152 15.55 -1.26 -3.87
CA PHE A 152 15.74 -0.24 -2.84
C PHE A 152 16.40 1.08 -3.31
N PRO A 153 17.36 1.08 -4.27
CA PRO A 153 17.99 2.35 -4.67
C PRO A 153 17.01 3.39 -5.24
N GLU A 154 15.94 2.93 -5.89
CA GLU A 154 14.89 3.78 -6.44
C GLU A 154 13.92 4.21 -5.32
N LEU A 155 13.41 3.26 -4.55
CA LEU A 155 12.47 3.52 -3.45
C LEU A 155 13.02 4.49 -2.40
N THR A 156 14.30 4.40 -2.04
CA THR A 156 14.92 5.33 -1.05
C THR A 156 14.98 6.80 -1.47
N GLN A 157 14.62 7.11 -2.71
CA GLN A 157 14.59 8.47 -3.27
C GLN A 157 13.23 8.81 -3.89
N GLU A 158 12.28 7.90 -3.81
CA GLU A 158 10.94 8.10 -4.34
C GLU A 158 10.21 9.18 -3.55
N ASN A 159 9.33 9.90 -4.22
CA ASN A 159 8.41 10.83 -3.60
C ASN A 159 7.01 10.39 -3.98
N ASP A 160 6.39 9.66 -3.08
CA ASP A 160 5.08 9.05 -3.13
C ASP A 160 4.00 9.94 -2.50
N HIS A 161 4.34 11.15 -2.05
CA HIS A 161 3.35 12.09 -1.54
C HIS A 161 2.43 12.65 -2.64
N ALA A 162 1.14 12.72 -2.35
CA ALA A 162 0.13 13.33 -3.20
C ALA A 162 -0.98 14.06 -2.43
N ASP A 163 -1.73 14.89 -3.15
CA ASP A 163 -2.97 15.50 -2.67
C ASP A 163 -4.16 14.87 -3.43
N LEU A 164 -5.02 14.14 -2.72
CA LEU A 164 -6.24 13.54 -3.27
C LEU A 164 -7.48 14.39 -2.98
N LYS A 165 -8.50 14.24 -3.83
CA LYS A 165 -9.82 14.89 -3.65
C LYS A 165 -10.86 13.86 -3.26
N ILE A 166 -10.99 13.61 -1.95
CA ILE A 166 -11.94 12.63 -1.39
C ILE A 166 -13.12 13.39 -0.79
N ASP A 167 -14.33 13.09 -1.26
CA ASP A 167 -15.58 13.76 -0.86
C ASP A 167 -15.56 15.31 -0.95
N GLY A 168 -14.70 15.84 -1.83
CA GLY A 168 -14.54 17.28 -2.06
C GLY A 168 -13.50 17.96 -1.14
N GLU A 169 -12.93 17.24 -0.19
CA GLU A 169 -11.84 17.70 0.68
C GLU A 169 -10.48 17.35 0.06
N THR A 170 -9.46 18.17 0.30
CA THR A 170 -8.07 17.80 -0.05
C THR A 170 -7.52 16.95 1.09
N VAL A 171 -7.05 15.75 0.77
CA VAL A 171 -6.41 14.83 1.71
C VAL A 171 -4.97 14.62 1.23
N ALA A 172 -4.00 14.96 2.08
CA ALA A 172 -2.59 14.65 1.84
C ALA A 172 -2.37 13.16 2.15
N VAL A 173 -1.69 12.47 1.25
CA VAL A 173 -1.44 11.03 1.32
C VAL A 173 -0.03 10.69 0.87
N GLU A 174 0.41 9.52 1.29
CA GLU A 174 1.43 8.69 0.62
C GLU A 174 0.68 7.66 -0.25
N GLN A 175 1.16 7.33 -1.45
CA GLN A 175 0.38 6.53 -2.40
C GLN A 175 1.21 5.51 -3.16
N ALA A 176 0.70 4.27 -3.19
CA ALA A 176 1.15 3.25 -4.11
C ALA A 176 0.65 3.51 -5.54
N GLU A 177 1.55 3.99 -6.42
CA GLU A 177 1.24 4.16 -7.83
C GLU A 177 1.38 2.85 -8.63
N PHE A 178 0.76 2.81 -9.81
CA PHE A 178 1.15 1.83 -10.81
C PHE A 178 2.58 2.15 -11.25
N PRO A 179 3.54 1.22 -11.24
CA PRO A 179 4.85 1.49 -11.83
C PRO A 179 4.61 1.80 -13.30
N ALA A 180 4.69 3.08 -13.65
CA ALA A 180 4.52 3.56 -15.01
C ALA A 180 5.77 3.23 -15.83
N GLU A 181 6.24 1.99 -15.76
CA GLU A 181 7.25 1.46 -16.65
C GLU A 181 6.58 1.19 -18.00
N PHE A 182 6.50 2.24 -18.82
CA PHE A 182 6.49 2.02 -20.26
C PHE A 182 7.85 1.46 -20.62
N GLU A 183 7.92 0.14 -20.73
CA GLU A 183 9.12 -0.54 -21.19
C GLU A 183 9.34 -0.21 -22.67
N LEU A 184 10.02 0.91 -22.93
CA LEU A 184 10.21 1.48 -24.27
C LEU A 184 10.92 0.51 -25.22
N SER A 185 11.66 -0.47 -24.68
CA SER A 185 12.28 -1.55 -25.44
C SER A 185 11.27 -2.45 -26.15
N ASN A 186 10.04 -2.54 -25.62
CA ASN A 186 8.92 -3.29 -26.22
C ASN A 186 8.07 -2.43 -27.17
N LEU A 187 8.34 -1.12 -27.28
CA LEU A 187 7.74 -0.23 -28.28
C LEU A 187 8.51 -0.30 -29.60
N ASP A 188 8.55 -1.49 -30.22
CA ASP A 188 9.29 -1.75 -31.47
C ASP A 188 8.46 -1.46 -32.75
N GLY A 189 7.20 -1.03 -32.58
CA GLY A 189 6.27 -0.75 -33.66
C GLY A 189 5.69 -2.00 -34.36
N SER A 190 6.01 -3.21 -33.90
CA SER A 190 5.54 -4.47 -34.51
C SER A 190 4.04 -4.72 -34.31
N ASN A 191 3.46 -4.15 -33.26
CA ASN A 191 2.03 -4.22 -32.92
C ASN A 191 1.20 -3.06 -33.51
N GLY A 192 1.79 -2.22 -34.37
CA GLY A 192 1.10 -1.10 -35.02
C GLY A 192 0.94 0.15 -34.15
N PHE A 193 1.47 0.15 -32.92
CA PHE A 193 1.59 1.37 -32.13
C PHE A 193 2.74 2.22 -32.69
N THR A 194 2.44 3.48 -33.07
CA THR A 194 3.42 4.43 -33.59
C THR A 194 3.43 5.67 -32.70
N LEU A 195 4.58 6.01 -32.12
CA LEU A 195 4.78 7.30 -31.48
C LEU A 195 5.17 8.31 -32.56
N ASN A 196 4.21 9.12 -32.99
CA ASN A 196 4.50 10.23 -33.90
C ASN A 196 5.14 11.35 -33.10
N GLY A 197 6.48 11.37 -33.06
CA GLY A 197 7.24 12.53 -32.57
C GLY A 197 7.00 13.74 -33.49
N ALA A 198 6.82 14.92 -32.89
CA ALA A 198 6.74 16.20 -33.60
C ALA A 198 8.11 16.64 -34.13
#